data_AF-A0A4S4JYC6-F1
#
_entry.id   AF-A0A4S4JYC6-F1
#
_cell.length_a   1.000
_cell.length_b   1.000
_cell.length_c   1.000
_cell.angle_alpha   90.00
_cell.angle_beta   90.00
_cell.angle_gamma   90.00
#
_symmetry.space_group_name_H-M   'P 1'
#
loop_
_entity.id
_entity.type
_entity.pdbx_description
1 polymer ?
#
loop_
_entity_poly.entity_id
_entity_poly.type
_entity_poly.pdbx_seq_one_letter_code
_entity_poly.pdbx_strand_id
1 'polypeptide(L)' 'MITQNFIDAIRLNTPLLAPGEEGMKGLTISNAIQLSTWLNDAVEFPLDENLYYEQLQKRIQQSKRKVIKGYRTLNVEGTH' A
#
# COMPACT_ATOMS: atom_id res chain seq x y z
N MET A 1 -23.28 -9.41 -1.50
CA MET A 1 -22.19 -8.46 -1.80
C MET A 1 -21.61 -7.93 -0.49
N ILE A 2 -20.33 -7.57 -0.47
CA ILE A 2 -19.64 -7.09 0.76
C ILE A 2 -20.27 -5.81 1.33
N THR A 3 -20.78 -4.95 0.45
CA THR A 3 -21.48 -3.71 0.80
C THR A 3 -22.79 -3.95 1.54
N GLN A 4 -23.55 -4.98 1.16
CA GLN A 4 -24.78 -5.35 1.86
C GLN A 4 -24.49 -5.85 3.27
N ASN A 5 -23.49 -6.73 3.43
CA ASN A 5 -23.09 -7.21 4.76
C ASN A 5 -22.60 -6.07 5.66
N PHE A 6 -21.90 -5.07 5.10
CA PHE A 6 -21.51 -3.87 5.85
C PHE A 6 -22.72 -3.08 6.36
N ILE A 7 -23.75 -2.88 5.51
CA ILE A 7 -24.99 -2.22 5.92
C ILE A 7 -25.70 -3.03 7.02
N ASP A 8 -25.78 -4.35 6.86
CA ASP A 8 -26.44 -5.24 7.82
C ASP A 8 -25.71 -5.25 9.17
N ALA A 9 -24.38 -5.24 9.17
CA ALA A 9 -23.58 -5.16 10.39
C ALA A 9 -23.87 -3.88 11.19
N ILE A 10 -24.11 -2.76 10.51
CA ILE A 10 -24.49 -1.49 11.15
C ILE A 10 -25.94 -1.54 11.66
N ARG A 11 -26.87 -2.02 10.84
CA ARG A 11 -28.32 -1.95 11.15
C ARG A 11 -28.78 -3.03 12.11
N LEU A 12 -28.18 -4.20 12.04
CA LEU A 12 -28.65 -5.43 12.67
C LEU A 12 -27.61 -6.03 13.63
N ASN A 13 -26.43 -5.42 13.78
CA ASN A 13 -25.30 -5.96 14.55
C ASN A 13 -24.90 -7.38 14.10
N THR A 14 -25.08 -7.71 12.82
CA THR A 14 -24.62 -8.98 12.27
C THR A 14 -23.09 -8.97 12.11
N PRO A 15 -22.42 -10.13 12.17
CA PRO A 15 -20.97 -10.20 11.95
C PRO A 15 -20.55 -9.68 10.58
N LEU A 16 -19.44 -8.94 10.55
CA LEU A 16 -18.80 -8.52 9.30
C LEU A 16 -18.17 -9.73 8.61
N LEU A 17 -18.39 -9.83 7.30
CA LEU A 17 -17.76 -10.81 6.43
C LEU A 17 -16.25 -10.58 6.30
N ALA A 18 -15.81 -9.32 6.40
CA ALA A 18 -14.42 -8.91 6.35
C ALA A 18 -14.12 -7.94 7.50
N PRO A 19 -13.76 -8.44 8.68
CA PRO A 19 -13.36 -7.62 9.82
C PRO A 19 -12.08 -6.82 9.53
N GLY A 20 -11.95 -5.63 10.13
CA GLY A 20 -10.77 -4.76 9.94
C GLY A 20 -9.45 -5.40 10.39
N GLU A 21 -9.51 -6.32 11.36
CA GLU A 21 -8.35 -7.06 11.86
C GLU A 21 -7.66 -7.91 10.79
N GLU A 22 -8.43 -8.50 9.88
CA GLU A 22 -7.86 -9.23 8.75
C GLU A 22 -7.17 -8.28 7.77
N GLY A 23 -7.74 -7.08 7.57
CA GLY A 23 -7.13 -6.02 6.78
C GLY A 23 -5.77 -5.57 7.34
N MET A 24 -5.64 -5.48 8.66
CA MET A 24 -4.37 -5.13 9.33
C MET A 24 -3.27 -6.15 9.05
N LYS A 25 -3.59 -7.46 8.99
CA LYS A 25 -2.62 -8.51 8.62
C LYS A 25 -2.14 -8.34 7.18
N GLY A 26 -3.04 -8.00 6.26
CA GLY A 26 -2.70 -7.71 4.86
C GLY A 26 -1.77 -6.50 4.71
N LEU A 27 -2.01 -5.44 5.50
CA LEU A 27 -1.11 -4.28 5.56
C LEU A 27 0.27 -4.67 6.12
N THR A 28 0.31 -5.49 7.18
CA THR A 28 1.57 -5.95 7.78
C THR A 28 2.41 -6.73 6.76
N ILE A 29 1.81 -7.62 5.98
CA ILE A 29 2.50 -8.35 4.91
C ILE A 29 3.03 -7.39 3.84
N SER A 30 2.21 -6.43 3.40
CA SER A 30 2.62 -5.43 2.39
C SER A 30 3.78 -4.56 2.88
N ASN A 31 3.81 -4.22 4.17
CA ASN A 31 4.90 -3.48 4.80
C ASN A 31 6.17 -4.33 4.90
N ALA A 32 6.05 -5.62 5.25
CA ALA A 32 7.18 -6.55 5.31
C ALA A 32 7.83 -6.75 3.93
N ILE A 33 7.04 -6.89 2.87
CA ILE A 33 7.56 -7.00 1.49
C ILE A 33 8.35 -5.74 1.10
N GLN A 34 7.82 -4.56 1.42
CA GLN A 34 8.51 -3.29 1.18
C GLN A 34 9.81 -3.21 1.98
N LEU A 35 9.78 -3.54 3.27
CA LEU A 35 10.96 -3.51 4.13
C LEU A 35 12.05 -4.46 3.65
N SER A 36 11.68 -5.68 3.24
CA SER A 36 12.62 -6.66 2.68
C SER A 36 13.31 -6.12 1.43
N THR A 37 12.54 -5.51 0.53
CA THR A 37 13.08 -4.85 -0.67
C THR A 37 14.05 -3.72 -0.33
N TRP A 38 13.78 -2.99 0.75
CA TRP A 38 14.54 -1.83 1.18
C TRP A 38 15.84 -2.16 1.89
N LEU A 39 15.86 -3.26 2.63
CA LEU A 39 17.05 -3.77 3.32
C LEU A 39 17.85 -4.75 2.44
N ASN A 40 17.25 -5.23 1.35
CA ASN A 40 17.76 -6.33 0.54
C ASN A 40 18.05 -7.56 1.40
N ASP A 41 17.13 -7.86 2.32
CA ASP A 41 17.25 -8.91 3.32
C ASP A 41 15.88 -9.52 3.64
N ALA A 42 15.87 -10.72 4.23
CA ALA A 42 14.66 -11.34 4.75
C ALA A 42 14.12 -10.56 5.96
N VAL A 43 12.80 -10.55 6.12
CA VAL A 43 12.13 -9.90 7.25
C VAL A 43 11.46 -10.97 8.10
N GLU A 44 11.73 -10.94 9.40
CA GLU A 44 11.14 -11.86 10.37
C GLU A 44 9.81 -11.31 10.94
N PHE A 45 8.98 -12.23 11.46
CA PHE A 45 7.71 -11.89 12.09
C PHE A 45 7.76 -12.18 13.60
N PRO A 46 7.14 -11.33 14.45
CA PRO A 46 6.33 -10.15 14.10
C PRO A 46 7.16 -8.99 13.52
N LEU A 47 6.58 -8.26 12.56
CA LEU A 47 7.25 -7.16 11.87
C LEU A 47 7.67 -6.07 12.86
N ASP A 48 8.92 -5.60 12.76
CA ASP A 48 9.35 -4.39 13.48
C ASP A 48 8.73 -3.14 12.82
N GLU A 49 7.63 -2.67 13.39
CA GLU A 49 6.89 -1.51 12.91
C GLU A 49 7.70 -0.21 13.00
N ASN A 50 8.59 -0.08 14.00
CA ASN A 50 9.42 1.10 14.17
C ASN A 50 10.47 1.17 13.06
N LEU A 51 11.12 0.03 12.76
CA LEU A 51 12.08 -0.06 11.67
C LEU A 51 11.42 0.24 10.31
N TYR A 52 10.23 -0.32 10.06
CA TYR A 52 9.46 0.02 8.86
C TYR A 52 9.15 1.52 8.79
N TYR A 53 8.67 2.10 9.89
CA TYR A 53 8.31 3.52 9.97
C TYR A 53 9.52 4.42 9.68
N GLU A 54 10.68 4.14 10.28
CA GLU A 54 11.91 4.89 10.01
C GLU A 54 12.31 4.84 8.53
N GLN A 55 12.28 3.64 7.93
CA GLN A 55 12.64 3.45 6.52
C GLN A 55 11.65 4.11 5.57
N LEU A 56 10.37 4.14 5.93
CA LEU A 56 9.33 4.85 5.22
C LEU A 56 9.57 6.37 5.30
N GLN A 57 9.84 6.91 6.49
CA GLN A 57 10.11 8.34 6.66
C GLN A 57 11.34 8.80 5.86
N LYS A 58 12.44 8.02 5.89
CA LYS A 58 13.64 8.28 5.08
C LYS A 58 13.29 8.41 3.59
N ARG A 59 12.43 7.52 3.07
CA ARG A 59 11.99 7.53 1.67
C ARG A 59 11.04 8.66 1.35
N ILE A 60 10.10 8.99 2.24
CA ILE A 60 9.22 10.15 2.09
C ILE A 60 10.06 11.43 1.94
N GLN A 61 11.07 11.60 2.79
CA GLN A 61 11.97 12.77 2.75
C GLN A 61 12.80 12.84 1.46
N GLN A 62 13.22 11.69 0.92
CA GLN A 62 13.96 11.61 -0.35
C GLN A 62 13.05 11.65 -1.58
N SER A 63 11.74 11.43 -1.41
CA SER A 63 10.79 11.41 -2.52
C SER A 63 10.64 12.80 -3.13
N LYS A 64 10.76 12.87 -4.45
CA LYS A 64 10.54 14.10 -5.21
C LYS A 64 9.20 14.00 -5.90
N ARG A 65 8.35 15.02 -5.71
CA ARG A 65 7.13 15.14 -6.51
C ARG A 65 7.52 15.23 -7.98
N LYS A 66 7.02 14.29 -8.79
CA LYS A 66 7.19 14.36 -10.24
C LYS A 66 6.34 15.51 -10.77
N VAL A 67 6.98 16.65 -11.03
CA VAL A 67 6.34 17.74 -11.78
C VAL A 67 6.27 17.30 -13.23
N ILE A 68 5.06 17.01 -13.73
CA ILE A 68 4.85 16.71 -15.14
C ILE A 68 5.08 18.01 -15.92
N LYS A 69 6.26 18.17 -16.52
CA LYS A 69 6.55 19.29 -17.42
C LYS A 69 6.10 18.92 -18.84
N GLY A 70 4.99 19.52 -19.27
CA GLY A 70 4.52 19.54 -20.66
C GLY A 70 3.78 18.27 -21.12
N TYR A 71 2.72 18.47 -21.90
CA TYR A 71 2.15 17.42 -22.74
C TYR A 71 3.19 17.09 -23.82
N ARG A 72 3.87 15.95 -23.69
CA ARG A 72 4.67 15.40 -24.79
C ARG A 72 3.72 14.67 -25.72
N THR A 73 3.34 15.29 -26.82
CA THR A 73 2.77 14.54 -27.95
C THR A 73 3.87 13.62 -28.46
N LEU A 74 3.61 12.31 -28.48
CA LEU A 74 4.50 11.34 -29.11
C LEU A 74 4.42 11.61 -30.62
N ASN A 75 5.45 12.25 -31.18
CA ASN A 75 5.54 12.44 -32.63
C ASN A 75 5.95 11.10 -33.26
N VAL A 76 5.15 10.60 -34.20
CA VAL A 76 5.36 9.35 -34.96
C VAL A 76 5.66 9.62 -36.45
N GLU A 77 6.01 10.86 -36.80
CA GLU A 77 6.48 11.20 -38.14
C GLU A 77 7.79 10.46 -38.45
N GLY A 78 7.74 9.55 -39.42
CA GLY A 78 8.86 8.73 -39.89
C GLY A 78 8.72 7.22 -39.66
N THR A 79 7.59 6.73 -39.16
CA THR A 79 7.35 5.29 -38.93
C THR A 79 6.65 4.56 -40.10
N HIS A 80 6.66 5.14 -41.31
CA HIS A 80 6.10 4.54 -42.52
C HIS A 80 7.16 4.46 -43.62
#